data_AF-A0AAN7G5J8-F1
#
_entry.id   AF-A0AAN7G5J8-F1
#
_cell.length_a   1.000
_cell.length_b   1.000
_cell.length_c   1.000
_cell.angle_alpha   90.00
_cell.angle_beta   90.00
_cell.angle_gamma   90.00
#
_symmetry.space_group_name_H-M   'P 1'
#
loop_
_entity.id
_entity.type
_entity.pdbx_description
1 polymer ?
#
loop_
_entity_poly.entity_id
_entity_poly.type
_entity_poly.pdbx_seq_one_letter_code
_entity_poly.pdbx_strand_id
1 'polypeptide(L)'
;MKTVSFRSRTTTFIAATKMTMKMVRLPTLLLLTVTTMLTWQTTSLSTTILTIPTTLFHTATSFTILSEADIHQRQEDDIMRISTVLSISKVAASILLRYYNWSVSKVHDEWFADEEKVRRSVGLLEKPVVEYPNARELTCGICFETYPFDRIHTAACGHPFCSSCWAGYISTAINDGPGCLMLRCPDPSCGAVVGQDMINVLASDEDKEKYSRYFIRSYIEDNRKTKWCPFPGCDYAVDFIVGSGSYDVTCRCSYSFCWNCTEEAHRPVDCGTVAKWILKNSAESENMNWILANSKPCPKCKRPIEKNQGCMHITCTPPCKFEFCWLCLGAWSDHGERTGGFYACNRYETAKQEGVYDEAEKRREMAKNSLERYTHYYERWATNQSSRQKALADLQQMQTVHLEKLSDIQCQPESQLKFITEAWLQIVECRRVLKWTYAYGYYLSEHEHAKRLFFEYLQGEAEAGLERLHQCAEKELQVYLNAEGPSKDFNEFRTKLAGLTSVTRNYFENLVRALENGLSDVDSHGACSRTTSSKSLGGGSSKGRGGRGKGTTSKSSSSSRNIDDSSHWSCEHCTFANVKSATICQICHKRR
;
A
#
# COMPACT_ATOMS: atom_id res chain seq x y z
N MET A 1 -77.76 31.94 -40.25
CA MET A 1 -76.53 31.39 -40.87
C MET A 1 -75.97 30.39 -39.86
N LYS A 2 -76.30 29.07 -39.94
CA LYS A 2 -75.53 28.00 -40.65
C LYS A 2 -74.03 28.12 -40.33
N THR A 3 -73.29 27.21 -39.69
CA THR A 3 -73.21 25.72 -39.62
C THR A 3 -72.11 25.41 -38.58
N VAL A 4 -72.19 24.53 -37.56
CA VAL A 4 -72.30 23.05 -37.48
C VAL A 4 -71.13 22.26 -38.09
N SER A 5 -70.56 21.35 -37.26
CA SER A 5 -69.88 20.07 -37.59
C SER A 5 -68.41 20.08 -38.04
N PHE A 6 -67.57 19.06 -37.81
CA PHE A 6 -67.57 17.81 -37.00
C PHE A 6 -66.16 17.17 -37.20
N ARG A 7 -65.73 16.33 -36.25
CA ARG A 7 -64.89 15.09 -36.34
C ARG A 7 -63.72 15.04 -37.34
N SER A 8 -62.56 14.47 -36.99
CA SER A 8 -62.41 13.00 -36.90
C SER A 8 -60.92 12.60 -36.77
N ARG A 9 -60.63 11.70 -35.81
CA ARG A 9 -59.73 10.51 -35.86
C ARG A 9 -58.24 10.72 -36.22
N THR A 10 -57.25 9.92 -35.80
CA THR A 10 -57.01 8.83 -34.84
C THR A 10 -55.55 8.47 -35.11
N THR A 11 -54.63 8.46 -34.14
CA THR A 11 -53.56 7.43 -34.14
C THR A 11 -52.94 7.27 -32.75
N THR A 12 -53.09 6.06 -32.25
CA THR A 12 -52.44 5.41 -31.11
C THR A 12 -50.92 5.47 -31.22
N PHE A 13 -50.19 5.81 -30.15
CA PHE A 13 -48.82 5.32 -29.97
C PHE A 13 -48.58 4.90 -28.52
N ILE A 14 -48.44 3.58 -28.38
CA ILE A 14 -47.89 2.85 -27.24
C ILE A 14 -46.39 3.16 -27.19
N ALA A 15 -45.91 3.84 -26.16
CA ALA A 15 -44.48 3.97 -25.90
C ALA A 15 -44.04 2.82 -25.00
N ALA A 16 -43.54 1.75 -25.64
CA ALA A 16 -42.87 0.65 -24.97
C ALA A 16 -41.43 1.04 -24.61
N THR A 17 -41.09 0.76 -23.36
CA THR A 17 -39.79 0.86 -22.71
C THR A 17 -38.67 0.19 -23.52
N LYS A 18 -37.64 0.95 -23.88
CA LYS A 18 -36.34 0.40 -24.33
C LYS A 18 -35.20 1.12 -23.60
N MET A 19 -34.71 0.47 -22.55
CA MET A 19 -33.39 0.71 -21.96
C MET A 19 -32.35 0.62 -23.08
N THR A 20 -31.65 1.72 -23.32
CA THR A 20 -30.41 1.75 -24.12
C THR A 20 -29.29 2.20 -23.18
N MET A 21 -28.40 1.26 -22.87
CA MET A 21 -27.15 1.51 -22.17
C MET A 21 -26.30 2.47 -23.01
N LYS A 22 -26.15 3.71 -22.56
CA LYS A 22 -25.14 4.63 -23.07
C LYS A 22 -23.81 4.29 -22.40
N MET A 23 -22.91 3.71 -23.20
CA MET A 23 -21.47 3.67 -22.93
C MET A 23 -20.97 5.08 -22.64
N VAL A 24 -20.53 5.30 -21.41
CA VAL A 24 -19.81 6.51 -21.00
C VAL A 24 -18.41 6.42 -21.57
N ARG A 25 -18.07 7.38 -22.43
CA ARG A 25 -16.70 7.72 -22.80
C ARG A 25 -15.88 7.88 -21.53
N LEU A 26 -14.83 7.07 -21.31
CA LEU A 26 -13.79 7.37 -20.33
C LEU A 26 -13.15 8.72 -20.71
N PRO A 27 -13.24 9.77 -19.88
CA PRO A 27 -12.39 10.93 -20.01
C PRO A 27 -11.05 10.61 -19.36
N THR A 28 -9.98 11.01 -20.02
CA THR A 28 -8.58 11.03 -19.58
C THR A 28 -8.36 12.04 -18.43
N LEU A 29 -9.20 11.97 -17.40
CA LEU A 29 -9.23 12.82 -16.22
C LEU A 29 -9.55 11.96 -14.97
N LEU A 30 -8.85 10.82 -14.85
CA LEU A 30 -8.93 9.91 -13.70
C LEU A 30 -7.55 9.37 -13.30
N LEU A 31 -6.50 10.14 -13.59
CA LEU A 31 -5.13 9.97 -13.07
C LEU A 31 -4.71 11.11 -12.12
N LEU A 32 -5.60 12.07 -11.84
CA LEU A 32 -5.43 13.12 -10.82
C LEU A 32 -6.50 13.08 -9.72
N THR A 33 -7.37 12.07 -9.73
CA THR A 33 -8.44 11.89 -8.72
C THR A 33 -8.30 10.62 -7.88
N VAL A 34 -7.34 9.74 -8.19
CA VAL A 34 -6.99 8.60 -7.31
C VAL A 34 -6.01 9.03 -6.20
N THR A 35 -5.32 10.18 -6.36
CA THR A 35 -4.48 10.79 -5.32
C THR A 35 -5.23 11.78 -4.41
N THR A 36 -6.45 12.21 -4.78
CA THR A 36 -7.20 13.24 -4.02
C THR A 36 -8.49 12.74 -3.35
N MET A 37 -8.91 11.49 -3.56
CA MET A 37 -9.94 10.85 -2.71
C MET A 37 -9.35 10.22 -1.43
N LEU A 38 -8.03 10.31 -1.23
CA LEU A 38 -7.34 9.91 0.00
C LEU A 38 -7.16 11.04 1.02
N THR A 39 -7.64 12.27 0.76
CA THR A 39 -7.36 13.42 1.67
C THR A 39 -8.53 14.34 2.04
N TRP A 40 -9.78 14.14 1.61
CA TRP A 40 -10.88 15.05 2.01
C TRP A 40 -12.17 14.31 2.41
N GLN A 41 -12.13 13.68 3.58
CA GLN A 41 -13.23 13.67 4.55
C GLN A 41 -12.68 13.36 5.95
N THR A 42 -11.80 14.24 6.44
CA THR A 42 -11.33 14.26 7.84
C THR A 42 -11.67 15.61 8.44
N THR A 43 -12.96 15.92 8.54
CA THR A 43 -13.45 16.94 9.48
C THR A 43 -13.87 16.25 10.77
N SER A 44 -12.99 16.37 11.77
CA SER A 44 -13.28 16.34 13.20
C SER A 44 -14.24 15.25 13.70
N LEU A 45 -13.69 14.10 14.04
CA LEU A 45 -14.24 13.23 15.09
C LEU A 45 -13.14 12.97 16.12
N SER A 46 -12.96 13.93 17.01
CA SER A 46 -12.27 13.72 18.28
C SER A 46 -13.28 13.13 19.27
N THR A 47 -13.38 11.81 19.35
CA THR A 47 -14.06 11.13 20.47
C THR A 47 -13.63 9.65 20.57
N THR A 48 -12.93 9.33 21.66
CA THR A 48 -12.74 7.99 22.27
C THR A 48 -12.39 6.82 21.33
N ILE A 49 -11.08 6.62 21.10
CA ILE A 49 -10.55 5.43 20.44
C ILE A 49 -10.63 4.24 21.41
N LEU A 50 -11.64 3.40 21.24
CA LEU A 50 -11.77 2.09 21.89
C LEU A 50 -10.84 1.09 21.19
N THR A 51 -9.98 0.45 21.98
CA THR A 51 -9.05 -0.59 21.54
C THR A 51 -9.81 -1.77 20.93
N ILE A 52 -9.61 -2.04 19.65
CA ILE A 52 -10.03 -3.29 19.01
C ILE A 52 -9.07 -4.40 19.47
N PRO A 53 -9.51 -5.44 20.20
CA PRO A 53 -8.65 -6.56 20.52
C PRO A 53 -8.39 -7.37 19.24
N THR A 54 -7.14 -7.41 18.78
CA THR A 54 -6.71 -8.15 17.59
C THR A 54 -6.48 -9.65 17.82
N THR A 55 -7.15 -10.25 18.80
CA THR A 55 -6.83 -11.62 19.26
C THR A 55 -7.56 -12.74 18.52
N LEU A 56 -8.11 -12.51 17.32
CA LEU A 56 -8.88 -13.56 16.64
C LEU A 56 -8.01 -14.59 15.88
N PHE A 57 -6.74 -14.28 15.59
CA PHE A 57 -5.82 -15.21 14.92
C PHE A 57 -4.31 -14.98 15.23
N HIS A 58 -3.88 -14.85 16.50
CA HIS A 58 -2.44 -15.04 16.78
C HIS A 58 -2.05 -15.36 18.23
N THR A 59 -1.05 -16.23 18.32
CA THR A 59 -0.07 -16.47 19.38
C THR A 59 0.72 -15.20 19.78
N ALA A 60 1.17 -15.16 21.04
CA ALA A 60 2.04 -14.16 21.70
C ALA A 60 2.55 -12.96 20.85
N THR A 61 2.16 -11.74 21.26
CA THR A 61 2.55 -10.48 20.60
C THR A 61 4.07 -10.29 20.59
N SER A 62 4.63 -10.15 19.39
CA SER A 62 6.06 -10.01 19.15
C SER A 62 6.54 -8.58 18.94
N PHE A 63 5.77 -7.60 19.39
CA PHE A 63 6.08 -6.20 19.21
C PHE A 63 5.47 -5.39 20.35
N THR A 64 6.04 -4.22 20.58
CA THR A 64 5.52 -3.23 21.53
C THR A 64 5.17 -1.95 20.77
N ILE A 65 4.12 -1.27 21.21
CA ILE A 65 3.68 -0.01 20.60
C ILE A 65 4.13 1.13 21.50
N LEU A 66 4.90 2.04 20.94
CA LEU A 66 5.44 3.21 21.60
C LEU A 66 4.55 4.42 21.29
N SER A 67 4.09 5.10 22.34
CA SER A 67 3.47 6.41 22.22
C SER A 67 4.52 7.50 21.99
N GLU A 68 4.09 8.67 21.54
CA GLU A 68 4.97 9.84 21.42
C GLU A 68 5.67 10.17 22.74
N ALA A 69 4.99 10.05 23.88
CA ALA A 69 5.58 10.24 25.21
C ALA A 69 6.67 9.21 25.52
N ASP A 70 6.46 7.93 25.17
CA ASP A 70 7.48 6.88 25.35
C ASP A 70 8.73 7.18 24.50
N ILE A 71 8.52 7.66 23.27
CA ILE A 71 9.60 8.00 22.33
C ILE A 71 10.36 9.23 22.83
N HIS A 72 9.65 10.29 23.23
CA HIS A 72 10.24 11.49 23.78
C HIS A 72 11.07 11.20 25.05
N GLN A 73 10.58 10.34 25.94
CA GLN A 73 11.34 9.95 27.13
C GLN A 73 12.65 9.23 26.77
N ARG A 74 12.59 8.24 25.86
CA ARG A 74 13.80 7.52 25.40
C ARG A 74 14.80 8.45 24.71
N GLN A 75 14.27 9.39 23.91
CA GLN A 75 15.07 10.41 23.24
C GLN A 75 15.81 11.29 24.26
N GLU A 76 15.11 11.81 25.26
CA GLU A 76 15.70 12.65 26.31
C GLU A 76 16.70 11.87 27.18
N ASP A 77 16.43 10.60 27.49
CA ASP A 77 17.35 9.74 28.23
C ASP A 77 18.68 9.54 27.49
N ASP A 78 18.63 9.31 26.17
CA ASP A 78 19.82 9.18 25.34
C ASP A 78 20.58 10.52 25.22
N ILE A 79 19.87 11.65 25.06
CA ILE A 79 20.48 13.00 25.08
C ILE A 79 21.18 13.26 26.41
N MET A 80 20.52 12.96 27.52
CA MET A 80 21.07 13.15 28.87
C MET A 80 22.29 12.26 29.10
N ARG A 81 22.25 11.02 28.61
CA ARG A 81 23.39 10.09 28.68
C ARG A 81 24.61 10.66 27.96
N ILE A 82 24.46 11.09 26.71
CA ILE A 82 25.56 11.70 25.93
C ILE A 82 26.05 12.99 26.58
N SER A 83 25.13 13.88 26.97
CA SER A 83 25.47 15.17 27.61
C SER A 83 26.28 14.98 28.88
N THR A 84 25.90 14.01 29.72
CA THR A 84 26.59 13.72 30.99
C THR A 84 27.96 13.06 30.76
N VAL A 85 28.03 12.04 29.90
CA VAL A 85 29.27 11.29 29.66
C VAL A 85 30.32 12.15 28.95
N LEU A 86 29.92 12.96 27.97
CA LEU A 86 30.82 13.81 27.20
C LEU A 86 31.02 15.21 27.81
N SER A 87 30.28 15.55 28.88
CA SER A 87 30.31 16.88 29.53
C SER A 87 30.03 18.04 28.56
N ILE A 88 29.06 17.86 27.66
CA ILE A 88 28.62 18.85 26.67
C ILE A 88 27.16 19.27 26.92
N SER A 89 26.73 20.38 26.33
CA SER A 89 25.34 20.83 26.43
C SER A 89 24.37 19.82 25.80
N LYS A 90 23.12 19.78 26.28
CA LYS A 90 22.07 18.94 25.68
C LYS A 90 21.84 19.24 24.20
N VAL A 91 21.99 20.50 23.81
CA VAL A 91 21.89 20.93 22.40
C VAL A 91 23.01 20.32 21.56
N ALA A 92 24.25 20.33 22.05
CA ALA A 92 25.35 19.68 21.35
C ALA A 92 25.16 18.15 21.30
N ALA A 93 24.72 17.54 22.40
CA ALA A 93 24.42 16.11 22.48
C ALA A 93 23.32 15.69 21.47
N SER A 94 22.24 16.45 21.35
CA SER A 94 21.16 16.16 20.40
C SER A 94 21.60 16.32 18.95
N ILE A 95 22.50 17.26 18.65
CA ILE A 95 23.12 17.40 17.33
C ILE A 95 24.01 16.17 17.01
N LEU A 96 24.85 15.74 17.95
CA LEU A 96 25.71 14.56 17.77
C LEU A 96 24.86 13.29 17.53
N LEU A 97 23.84 13.08 18.35
CA LEU A 97 22.95 11.94 18.21
C LEU A 97 22.30 11.91 16.83
N ARG A 98 21.77 13.04 16.35
CA ARG A 98 21.19 13.13 15.00
C ARG A 98 22.22 12.85 13.90
N TYR A 99 23.43 13.39 14.02
CA TYR A 99 24.49 13.17 13.04
C TYR A 99 24.90 11.69 12.93
N TYR A 100 24.83 10.95 14.03
CA TYR A 100 25.14 9.52 14.10
C TYR A 100 23.89 8.62 14.14
N ASN A 101 22.75 9.11 13.63
CA ASN A 101 21.50 8.36 13.49
C ASN A 101 21.04 7.73 14.81
N TRP A 102 21.08 8.52 15.88
CA TRP A 102 20.70 8.16 17.25
C TRP A 102 21.47 6.98 17.85
N SER A 103 22.64 6.65 17.32
CA SER A 103 23.50 5.58 17.84
C SER A 103 24.43 6.08 18.93
N VAL A 104 24.02 5.91 20.19
CA VAL A 104 24.82 6.26 21.38
C VAL A 104 26.24 5.65 21.33
N SER A 105 26.36 4.37 20.95
CA SER A 105 27.65 3.70 20.87
C SER A 105 28.57 4.36 19.83
N LYS A 106 28.06 4.68 18.63
CA LYS A 106 28.86 5.35 17.60
C LYS A 106 29.31 6.75 18.02
N VAL A 107 28.44 7.50 18.70
CA VAL A 107 28.82 8.81 19.24
C VAL A 107 29.99 8.66 20.21
N HIS A 108 29.92 7.73 21.15
CA HIS A 108 31.02 7.47 22.08
C HIS A 108 32.30 7.04 21.35
N ASP A 109 32.20 6.05 20.46
CA ASP A 109 33.36 5.48 19.75
C ASP A 109 34.11 6.56 18.95
N GLU A 110 33.39 7.40 18.19
CA GLU A 110 34.00 8.46 17.37
C GLU A 110 34.49 9.64 18.21
N TRP A 111 33.74 10.05 19.25
CA TRP A 111 34.13 11.16 20.11
C TRP A 111 35.40 10.85 20.89
N PHE A 112 35.50 9.66 21.49
CA PHE A 112 36.68 9.26 22.25
C PHE A 112 37.87 8.92 21.34
N ALA A 113 37.64 8.63 20.06
CA ALA A 113 38.72 8.46 19.09
C ALA A 113 39.35 9.79 18.69
N ASP A 114 38.55 10.81 18.34
CA ASP A 114 39.02 12.13 17.93
C ASP A 114 37.92 13.19 18.07
N GLU A 115 37.85 13.82 19.25
CA GLU A 115 36.87 14.87 19.56
C GLU A 115 36.94 16.05 18.58
N GLU A 116 38.14 16.55 18.25
CA GLU A 116 38.29 17.71 17.37
C GLU A 116 37.75 17.44 15.98
N LYS A 117 38.05 16.25 15.44
CA LYS A 117 37.52 15.84 14.13
C LYS A 117 36.00 15.75 14.16
N VAL A 118 35.40 15.17 15.20
CA VAL A 118 33.94 15.10 15.34
C VAL A 118 33.35 16.51 15.41
N ARG A 119 33.89 17.39 16.25
CA ARG A 119 33.46 18.79 16.35
C ARG A 119 33.49 19.50 15.00
N ARG A 120 34.60 19.38 14.25
CA ARG A 120 34.74 19.96 12.90
C ARG A 120 33.73 19.38 11.92
N SER A 121 33.56 18.05 11.87
CA SER A 121 32.64 17.39 10.95
C SER A 121 31.17 17.72 11.22
N VAL A 122 30.82 17.87 12.50
CA VAL A 122 29.46 18.19 12.94
C VAL A 122 29.20 19.69 12.93
N GLY A 123 30.24 20.54 12.91
CA GLY A 123 30.13 21.99 12.94
C GLY A 123 29.90 22.58 14.34
N LEU A 124 30.32 21.86 15.38
CA LEU A 124 30.29 22.32 16.77
C LEU A 124 31.57 23.12 17.05
N LEU A 125 31.46 24.44 17.06
CA LEU A 125 32.59 25.34 17.30
C LEU A 125 32.74 25.64 18.79
N GLU A 126 33.97 25.60 19.30
CA GLU A 126 34.27 26.01 20.68
C GLU A 126 34.46 27.52 20.83
N LYS A 127 34.92 28.16 19.76
CA LYS A 127 35.16 29.61 19.70
C LYS A 127 34.49 30.19 18.45
N PRO A 128 33.98 31.42 18.55
CA PRO A 128 33.49 32.13 17.38
C PRO A 128 34.61 32.35 16.36
N VAL A 129 34.24 32.26 15.08
CA VAL A 129 35.13 32.60 13.96
C VAL A 129 35.22 34.13 13.84
N VAL A 130 34.13 34.82 14.15
CA VAL A 130 34.05 36.28 14.11
C VAL A 130 33.64 36.82 15.47
N GLU A 131 34.45 37.73 16.01
CA GLU A 131 34.22 38.40 17.28
C GLU A 131 33.96 39.90 17.07
N TYR A 132 33.09 40.47 17.90
CA TYR A 132 32.71 41.88 17.86
C TYR A 132 32.90 42.56 19.22
N PRO A 133 34.15 42.78 19.67
CA PRO A 133 34.38 43.46 20.94
C PRO A 133 33.85 44.90 20.86
N ASN A 134 32.87 45.21 21.71
CA ASN A 134 32.28 46.55 21.90
C ASN A 134 31.47 47.13 20.72
N ALA A 135 30.95 46.31 19.81
CA ALA A 135 30.08 46.79 18.74
C ALA A 135 28.67 47.16 19.26
N ARG A 136 28.19 48.38 18.95
CA ARG A 136 26.82 48.82 19.28
C ARG A 136 25.80 48.45 18.21
N GLU A 137 26.26 48.43 16.96
CA GLU A 137 25.47 48.12 15.78
C GLU A 137 26.29 47.18 14.88
N LEU A 138 25.60 46.29 14.19
CA LEU A 138 26.17 45.35 13.23
C LEU A 138 25.34 45.32 11.95
N THR A 139 26.01 45.12 10.83
CA THR A 139 25.35 44.97 9.52
C THR A 139 25.00 43.50 9.29
N CYS A 140 23.74 43.24 8.92
CA CYS A 140 23.25 41.90 8.61
C CYS A 140 23.87 41.39 7.30
N GLY A 141 24.42 40.16 7.31
CA GLY A 141 25.03 39.55 6.13
C GLY A 141 24.06 39.13 5.00
N ILE A 142 22.73 39.26 5.19
CA ILE A 142 21.71 38.88 4.20
C ILE A 142 21.02 40.11 3.60
N CYS A 143 20.42 40.97 4.43
CA CYS A 143 19.71 42.16 3.95
C CYS A 143 20.62 43.39 3.82
N PHE A 144 21.86 43.33 4.32
CA PHE A 144 22.83 44.44 4.32
C PHE A 144 22.38 45.70 5.07
N GLU A 145 21.33 45.62 5.89
CA GLU A 145 20.89 46.69 6.78
C GLU A 145 21.65 46.64 8.12
N THR A 146 21.77 47.80 8.78
CA THR A 146 22.45 47.94 10.08
C THR A 146 21.42 47.92 11.20
N TYR A 147 21.69 47.10 12.22
CA TYR A 147 20.80 46.92 13.36
C TYR A 147 21.58 47.08 14.67
N PRO A 148 20.93 47.50 15.76
CA PRO A 148 21.51 47.42 17.09
C PRO A 148 21.78 45.96 17.47
N PHE A 149 22.77 45.76 18.33
CA PHE A 149 23.29 44.42 18.68
C PHE A 149 22.20 43.46 19.21
N ASP A 150 21.17 43.96 19.90
CA ASP A 150 20.06 43.16 20.45
C ASP A 150 19.12 42.55 19.39
N ARG A 151 19.13 43.09 18.17
CA ARG A 151 18.35 42.58 17.03
C ARG A 151 19.17 41.71 16.07
N ILE A 152 20.42 41.43 16.44
CA ILE A 152 21.35 40.58 15.69
C ILE A 152 21.52 39.28 16.46
N HIS A 153 21.43 38.17 15.73
CA HIS A 153 21.69 36.85 16.27
C HIS A 153 22.81 36.19 15.49
N THR A 154 23.60 35.39 16.19
CA THR A 154 24.73 34.65 15.65
C THR A 154 24.59 33.18 16.04
N ALA A 155 24.98 32.28 15.15
CA ALA A 155 25.30 30.91 15.54
C ALA A 155 26.67 30.89 16.25
N ALA A 156 27.15 29.71 16.67
CA ALA A 156 28.45 29.58 17.35
C ALA A 156 29.65 30.15 16.56
N CYS A 157 29.53 30.37 15.26
CA CYS A 157 30.55 31.00 14.41
C CYS A 157 30.68 32.52 14.57
N GLY A 158 29.66 33.21 15.11
CA GLY A 158 29.66 34.66 15.23
C GLY A 158 29.17 35.44 14.00
N HIS A 159 28.80 34.81 12.87
CA HIS A 159 28.27 35.54 11.71
C HIS A 159 26.93 36.23 12.02
N PRO A 160 26.79 37.56 11.79
CA PRO A 160 25.66 38.36 12.23
C PRO A 160 24.54 38.43 11.20
N PHE A 161 23.33 38.05 11.62
CA PHE A 161 22.12 38.25 10.84
C PHE A 161 21.00 38.79 11.73
N CYS A 162 20.14 39.64 11.17
CA CYS A 162 19.03 40.21 11.92
C CYS A 162 17.94 39.16 12.19
N SER A 163 17.10 39.41 13.21
CA SER A 163 16.03 38.49 13.62
C SER A 163 15.08 38.11 12.47
N SER A 164 14.76 39.05 11.57
CA SER A 164 13.86 38.79 10.43
C SER A 164 14.49 37.87 9.38
N CYS A 165 15.77 38.06 9.06
CA CYS A 165 16.49 37.18 8.13
C CYS A 165 16.66 35.77 8.70
N TRP A 166 16.96 35.63 10.00
CA TRP A 166 16.98 34.33 10.66
C TRP A 166 15.62 33.65 10.66
N ALA A 167 14.55 34.37 11.03
CA ALA A 167 13.20 33.84 11.05
C ALA A 167 12.77 33.34 9.66
N GLY A 168 13.04 34.13 8.61
CA GLY A 168 12.79 33.71 7.22
C GLY A 168 13.58 32.46 6.83
N TYR A 169 14.89 32.45 7.10
CA TYR A 169 15.76 31.30 6.79
C TYR A 169 15.33 30.02 7.50
N ILE A 170 15.04 30.10 8.80
CA ILE A 170 14.56 28.97 9.62
C ILE A 170 13.21 28.49 9.11
N SER A 171 12.26 29.40 8.85
CA SER A 171 10.93 29.04 8.36
C SER A 171 11.00 28.35 7.00
N THR A 172 11.80 28.85 6.06
CA THR A 172 12.01 28.18 4.77
C THR A 172 12.59 26.78 4.97
N ALA A 173 13.65 26.64 5.78
CA ALA A 173 14.27 25.34 6.01
C ALA A 173 13.31 24.32 6.65
N ILE A 174 12.46 24.74 7.59
CA ILE A 174 11.47 23.87 8.25
C ILE A 174 10.37 23.46 7.27
N ASN A 175 9.91 24.38 6.42
CA ASN A 175 8.87 24.08 5.43
C ASN A 175 9.40 23.20 4.27
N ASP A 176 10.71 23.24 3.99
CA ASP A 176 11.36 22.33 3.01
C ASP A 176 11.45 20.87 3.51
N GLY A 177 11.38 20.64 4.83
CA GLY A 177 11.24 19.30 5.42
C GLY A 177 12.25 18.97 6.52
N PRO A 178 12.49 17.66 6.81
CA PRO A 178 13.28 17.23 7.96
C PRO A 178 14.78 17.57 7.86
N GLY A 179 15.25 18.04 6.69
CA GLY A 179 16.61 18.56 6.52
C GLY A 179 16.95 19.72 7.47
N CYS A 180 15.95 20.45 7.96
CA CYS A 180 16.12 21.51 8.98
C CYS A 180 16.75 21.02 10.30
N LEU A 181 16.74 19.72 10.59
CA LEU A 181 17.39 19.17 11.79
C LEU A 181 18.91 19.30 11.76
N MET A 182 19.50 19.45 10.56
CA MET A 182 20.93 19.63 10.34
C MET A 182 21.27 21.04 9.82
N LEU A 183 20.43 22.02 10.14
CA LEU A 183 20.54 23.41 9.67
C LEU A 183 21.91 24.02 10.00
N ARG A 184 22.43 24.82 9.06
CA ARG A 184 23.74 25.47 9.14
C ARG A 184 23.60 26.98 9.20
N CYS A 185 24.70 27.64 9.55
CA CYS A 185 24.82 29.08 9.42
C CYS A 185 24.45 29.54 7.99
N PRO A 186 23.71 30.65 7.81
CA PRO A 186 23.36 31.18 6.50
C PRO A 186 24.57 31.59 5.64
N ASP A 187 25.73 31.85 6.25
CA ASP A 187 26.97 32.10 5.51
C ASP A 187 27.40 30.84 4.72
N PRO A 188 27.52 30.91 3.38
CA PRO A 188 27.79 29.74 2.53
C PRO A 188 29.11 29.02 2.82
N SER A 189 30.10 29.72 3.39
CA SER A 189 31.41 29.17 3.72
C SER A 189 31.48 28.59 5.13
N CYS A 190 30.42 28.75 5.91
CA CYS A 190 30.39 28.40 7.32
C CYS A 190 29.72 27.04 7.57
N GLY A 191 30.45 26.12 8.19
CA GLY A 191 29.93 24.82 8.62
C GLY A 191 29.22 24.83 9.97
N ALA A 192 29.10 25.97 10.67
CA ALA A 192 28.55 26.00 12.02
C ALA A 192 27.10 25.53 12.04
N VAL A 193 26.80 24.60 12.96
CA VAL A 193 25.45 24.05 13.13
C VAL A 193 24.56 25.01 13.90
N VAL A 194 23.28 25.03 13.56
CA VAL A 194 22.24 25.78 14.27
C VAL A 194 21.54 24.84 15.25
N GLY A 195 21.59 25.18 16.54
CA GLY A 195 20.97 24.41 17.61
C GLY A 195 19.49 24.71 17.79
N GLN A 196 18.80 23.82 18.54
CA GLN A 196 17.38 23.97 18.86
C GLN A 196 17.09 25.22 19.72
N ASP A 197 18.07 25.68 20.49
CA ASP A 197 18.03 26.93 21.25
C ASP A 197 17.76 28.14 20.34
N MET A 198 18.42 28.24 19.19
CA MET A 198 18.17 29.31 18.23
C MET A 198 16.79 29.19 17.57
N ILE A 199 16.37 27.96 17.24
CA ILE A 199 15.04 27.69 16.68
C ILE A 199 13.94 28.15 17.67
N ASN A 200 14.09 27.81 18.95
CA ASN A 200 13.13 28.17 19.99
C ASN A 200 12.97 29.69 20.18
N VAL A 201 14.03 30.46 19.93
CA VAL A 201 14.03 31.92 20.06
C VAL A 201 13.51 32.62 18.79
N LEU A 202 13.85 32.12 17.60
CA LEU A 202 13.70 32.86 16.34
C LEU A 202 12.56 32.34 15.44
N ALA A 203 12.09 31.12 15.64
CA ALA A 203 11.00 30.55 14.85
C ALA A 203 9.62 31.01 15.37
N SER A 204 8.62 30.96 14.49
CA SER A 204 7.21 31.10 14.88
C SER A 204 6.75 29.88 15.69
N ASP A 205 5.64 29.99 16.43
CA ASP A 205 5.12 28.85 17.21
C ASP A 205 4.68 27.68 16.32
N GLU A 206 4.12 27.96 15.14
CA GLU A 206 3.79 26.94 14.14
C GLU A 206 5.05 26.19 13.65
N ASP A 207 6.11 26.93 13.35
CA ASP A 207 7.38 26.34 12.89
C ASP A 207 8.06 25.54 14.01
N LYS A 208 7.95 25.97 15.29
CA LYS A 208 8.44 25.21 16.44
C LYS A 208 7.73 23.85 16.57
N GLU A 209 6.42 23.81 16.40
CA GLU A 209 5.66 22.55 16.43
C GLU A 209 6.08 21.62 15.28
N LYS A 210 6.25 22.15 14.07
CA LYS A 210 6.76 21.38 12.92
C LYS A 210 8.17 20.83 13.18
N TYR A 211 9.08 21.68 13.67
CA TYR A 211 10.44 21.28 14.04
C TYR A 211 10.44 20.19 15.11
N SER A 212 9.63 20.35 16.17
CA SER A 212 9.49 19.36 17.24
C SER A 212 9.03 18.01 16.69
N ARG A 213 8.06 18.01 15.78
CA ARG A 213 7.59 16.79 15.11
C ARG A 213 8.72 16.12 14.32
N TYR A 214 9.49 16.87 13.52
CA TYR A 214 10.64 16.30 12.81
C TYR A 214 11.69 15.75 13.78
N PHE A 215 11.95 16.47 14.87
CA PHE A 215 12.94 16.11 15.87
C PHE A 215 12.60 14.78 16.54
N ILE A 216 11.37 14.60 17.01
CA ILE A 216 10.89 13.33 17.59
C ILE A 216 10.92 12.22 16.53
N ARG A 217 10.45 12.51 15.31
CA ARG A 217 10.41 11.54 14.21
C ARG A 217 11.77 10.97 13.85
N SER A 218 12.81 11.80 13.89
CA SER A 218 14.19 11.40 13.60
C SER A 218 14.71 10.27 14.51
N TYR A 219 14.18 10.13 15.74
CA TYR A 219 14.61 9.08 16.67
C TYR A 219 14.31 7.67 16.16
N ILE A 220 13.23 7.52 15.37
CA ILE A 220 12.73 6.22 14.91
C ILE A 220 13.12 5.95 13.45
N GLU A 221 13.19 6.96 12.58
CA GLU A 221 13.36 6.80 11.13
C GLU A 221 14.62 6.02 10.73
N ASP A 222 15.70 6.14 11.51
CA ASP A 222 16.96 5.44 11.26
C ASP A 222 17.13 4.10 12.01
N ASN A 223 16.17 3.74 12.87
CA ASN A 223 16.27 2.56 13.70
C ASN A 223 15.70 1.33 12.99
N ARG A 224 16.46 0.24 12.97
CA ARG A 224 16.09 -1.00 12.27
C ARG A 224 14.99 -1.81 12.97
N LYS A 225 14.81 -1.61 14.27
CA LYS A 225 13.86 -2.36 15.11
C LYS A 225 12.58 -1.59 15.40
N THR A 226 12.55 -0.29 15.13
CA THR A 226 11.39 0.58 15.37
C THR A 226 10.95 1.27 14.09
N LYS A 227 9.66 1.33 13.80
CA LYS A 227 9.11 2.06 12.64
C LYS A 227 7.85 2.79 13.04
N TRP A 228 7.64 3.95 12.44
CA TRP A 228 6.38 4.68 12.54
C TRP A 228 5.23 3.85 11.98
N CYS A 229 4.04 3.99 12.58
CA CYS A 229 2.82 3.55 11.93
C CYS A 229 2.65 4.32 10.61
N PRO A 230 2.39 3.64 9.48
CA PRO A 230 2.24 4.31 8.18
C PRO A 230 0.87 5.00 8.02
N PHE A 231 -0.06 4.83 8.98
CA PHE A 231 -1.37 5.48 8.91
C PHE A 231 -1.23 7.01 8.98
N PRO A 232 -1.82 7.77 8.04
CA PRO A 232 -1.73 9.23 8.05
C PRO A 232 -2.25 9.83 9.36
N GLY A 233 -1.47 10.71 9.98
CA GLY A 233 -1.82 11.37 11.24
C GLY A 233 -1.70 10.50 12.50
N CYS A 234 -1.06 9.33 12.40
CA CYS A 234 -0.78 8.49 13.56
C CYS A 234 0.66 8.68 14.07
N ASP A 235 0.80 9.09 15.34
CA ASP A 235 2.10 9.35 16.00
C ASP A 235 2.59 8.19 16.88
N TYR A 236 2.07 6.98 16.68
CA TYR A 236 2.58 5.77 17.31
C TYR A 236 3.70 5.13 16.48
N ALA A 237 4.69 4.57 17.17
CA ALA A 237 5.71 3.70 16.57
C ALA A 237 5.57 2.26 17.07
N VAL A 238 6.05 1.31 16.27
CA VAL A 238 6.09 -0.11 16.62
C VAL A 238 7.55 -0.51 16.81
N ASP A 239 7.87 -1.12 17.95
CA ASP A 239 9.17 -1.72 18.28
C ASP A 239 9.05 -3.24 18.18
N PHE A 240 9.72 -3.83 17.20
CA PHE A 240 9.50 -5.19 16.75
C PHE A 240 10.59 -6.14 17.26
N ILE A 241 10.15 -7.27 17.84
CA ILE A 241 11.02 -8.33 18.33
C ILE A 241 11.27 -9.32 17.19
N VAL A 242 12.49 -9.32 16.68
CA VAL A 242 12.93 -10.20 15.57
C VAL A 242 12.82 -11.68 15.99
N GLY A 243 12.23 -12.50 15.12
CA GLY A 243 12.16 -13.97 15.29
C GLY A 243 10.76 -14.54 15.52
N SER A 244 9.71 -13.75 15.37
CA SER A 244 8.34 -14.09 15.77
C SER A 244 7.46 -14.81 14.75
N GLY A 245 7.99 -15.19 13.58
CA GLY A 245 7.24 -15.93 12.55
C GLY A 245 6.17 -15.11 11.81
N SER A 246 5.56 -14.10 12.43
CA SER A 246 4.59 -13.19 11.80
C SER A 246 5.08 -11.76 11.79
N TYR A 247 4.95 -11.11 10.63
CA TYR A 247 5.31 -9.70 10.41
C TYR A 247 4.11 -8.76 10.50
N ASP A 248 2.88 -9.27 10.57
CA ASP A 248 1.71 -8.42 10.69
C ASP A 248 1.64 -7.82 12.10
N VAL A 249 1.60 -6.50 12.17
CA VAL A 249 1.51 -5.72 13.41
C VAL A 249 0.24 -4.88 13.39
N THR A 250 -0.37 -4.70 14.55
CA THR A 250 -1.52 -3.80 14.70
C THR A 250 -1.17 -2.66 15.63
N CYS A 251 -1.31 -1.44 15.14
CA CYS A 251 -1.10 -0.23 15.89
C CYS A 251 -2.28 0.05 16.85
N ARG A 252 -2.07 0.91 17.86
CA ARG A 252 -3.14 1.39 18.75
C ARG A 252 -4.19 2.23 18.02
N CYS A 253 -3.86 2.82 16.87
CA CYS A 253 -4.84 3.45 15.98
C CYS A 253 -5.69 2.45 15.20
N SER A 254 -5.59 1.14 15.50
CA SER A 254 -6.27 0.03 14.84
C SER A 254 -5.83 -0.24 13.40
N TYR A 255 -4.86 0.51 12.87
CA TYR A 255 -4.26 0.19 11.57
C TYR A 255 -3.32 -1.02 11.68
N SER A 256 -3.56 -2.01 10.83
CA SER A 256 -2.72 -3.22 10.75
C SER A 256 -1.87 -3.19 9.49
N PHE A 257 -0.56 -3.38 9.64
CA PHE A 257 0.40 -3.34 8.54
C PHE A 257 1.46 -4.43 8.68
N CYS A 258 2.09 -4.78 7.58
CA CYS A 258 3.24 -5.68 7.60
C CYS A 258 4.49 -4.90 8.00
N TRP A 259 5.14 -5.32 9.08
CA TRP A 259 6.38 -4.74 9.57
C TRP A 259 7.49 -4.70 8.51
N ASN A 260 7.56 -5.73 7.66
CA ASN A 260 8.64 -5.89 6.70
C ASN A 260 8.51 -4.89 5.52
N CYS A 261 7.37 -4.90 4.82
CA CYS A 261 7.16 -4.08 3.62
C CYS A 261 6.35 -2.80 3.85
N THR A 262 5.83 -2.56 5.06
CA THR A 262 5.00 -1.39 5.43
C THR A 262 3.66 -1.25 4.72
N GLU A 263 3.32 -2.19 3.83
CA GLU A 263 2.00 -2.31 3.24
C GLU A 263 0.97 -2.79 4.28
N GLU A 264 -0.31 -2.70 3.93
CA GLU A 264 -1.39 -3.26 4.73
C GLU A 264 -1.12 -4.73 5.11
N ALA A 265 -1.50 -5.12 6.33
CA ALA A 265 -1.33 -6.47 6.84
C ALA A 265 -1.87 -7.50 5.84
N HIS A 266 -1.01 -8.44 5.45
CA HIS A 266 -1.24 -9.24 4.26
C HIS A 266 -1.01 -10.74 4.46
N ARG A 267 -0.90 -11.22 5.71
CA ARG A 267 -0.95 -12.65 6.01
C ARG A 267 -2.26 -13.25 5.45
N PRO A 268 -2.22 -14.38 4.72
CA PRO A 268 -1.11 -15.36 4.60
C PRO A 268 -0.12 -15.14 3.44
N VAL A 269 -0.25 -14.07 2.67
CA VAL A 269 0.53 -13.86 1.44
C VAL A 269 1.88 -13.23 1.76
N ASP A 270 2.94 -13.62 1.05
CA ASP A 270 4.28 -13.07 1.25
C ASP A 270 4.42 -11.65 0.66
N CYS A 271 5.36 -10.87 1.20
CA CYS A 271 5.61 -9.50 0.73
C CYS A 271 5.97 -9.41 -0.75
N GLY A 272 6.62 -10.43 -1.32
CA GLY A 272 7.02 -10.45 -2.73
C GLY A 272 5.81 -10.54 -3.66
N THR A 273 4.86 -11.41 -3.34
CA THR A 273 3.59 -11.51 -4.08
C THR A 273 2.75 -10.24 -3.96
N VAL A 274 2.70 -9.64 -2.77
CA VAL A 274 2.02 -8.36 -2.54
C VAL A 274 2.63 -7.24 -3.37
N ALA A 275 3.96 -7.10 -3.36
CA ALA A 275 4.67 -6.09 -4.14
C ALA A 275 4.40 -6.25 -5.65
N LYS A 276 4.39 -7.48 -6.17
CA LYS A 276 4.03 -7.75 -7.57
C LYS A 276 2.60 -7.32 -7.89
N TRP A 277 1.65 -7.64 -7.01
CA TRP A 277 0.24 -7.27 -7.20
C TRP A 277 0.03 -5.76 -7.18
N ILE A 278 0.60 -5.05 -6.20
CA ILE A 278 0.51 -3.59 -6.10
C ILE A 278 1.14 -2.94 -7.33
N LEU A 279 2.34 -3.38 -7.73
CA LEU A 279 3.01 -2.87 -8.93
C LEU A 279 2.13 -3.07 -10.17
N LYS A 280 1.55 -4.26 -10.34
CA LYS A 280 0.65 -4.57 -11.46
C LYS A 280 -0.58 -3.67 -11.49
N ASN A 281 -1.18 -3.40 -10.33
CA ASN A 281 -2.35 -2.52 -10.22
C ASN A 281 -2.00 -1.05 -10.48
N SER A 282 -0.75 -0.65 -10.22
CA SER A 282 -0.26 0.71 -10.48
C SER A 282 0.22 0.94 -11.92
N ALA A 283 0.50 -0.12 -12.68
CA ALA A 283 1.13 -0.03 -14.00
C ALA A 283 0.12 0.21 -15.14
N GLU A 284 0.49 1.05 -16.11
CA GLU A 284 -0.27 1.31 -17.34
C GLU A 284 -0.38 0.08 -18.26
N SER A 285 0.26 -1.04 -17.93
CA SER A 285 0.27 -2.27 -18.73
C SER A 285 -1.12 -2.87 -18.92
N GLU A 286 -2.05 -2.71 -17.98
CA GLU A 286 -3.42 -3.20 -18.14
C GLU A 286 -4.26 -2.30 -19.05
N ASN A 287 -3.99 -0.99 -19.08
CA ASN A 287 -4.55 -0.09 -20.09
C ASN A 287 -4.05 -0.48 -21.48
N MET A 288 -2.77 -0.85 -21.61
CA MET A 288 -2.18 -1.33 -22.87
C MET A 288 -2.74 -2.70 -23.30
N ASN A 289 -2.95 -3.63 -22.37
CA ASN A 289 -3.60 -4.92 -22.64
C ASN A 289 -5.07 -4.73 -23.06
N TRP A 290 -5.80 -3.81 -22.42
CA TRP A 290 -7.16 -3.45 -22.82
C TRP A 290 -7.21 -2.89 -24.24
N ILE A 291 -6.30 -1.96 -24.57
CA ILE A 291 -6.15 -1.42 -25.93
C ILE A 291 -5.85 -2.55 -26.92
N LEU A 292 -4.91 -3.45 -26.61
CA LEU A 292 -4.54 -4.54 -27.52
C LEU A 292 -5.67 -5.58 -27.71
N ALA A 293 -6.44 -5.87 -26.66
CA ALA A 293 -7.54 -6.84 -26.68
C ALA A 293 -8.79 -6.32 -27.40
N ASN A 294 -9.11 -5.02 -27.26
CA ASN A 294 -10.38 -4.44 -27.70
C ASN A 294 -10.26 -3.49 -28.89
N SER A 295 -9.05 -3.20 -29.37
CA SER A 295 -8.83 -2.28 -30.49
C SER A 295 -7.96 -2.86 -31.61
N LYS A 296 -8.15 -2.35 -32.83
CA LYS A 296 -7.21 -2.57 -33.95
C LYS A 296 -6.63 -1.22 -34.40
N PRO A 297 -5.35 -1.16 -34.80
CA PRO A 297 -4.76 0.09 -35.26
C PRO A 297 -5.32 0.47 -36.64
N CYS A 298 -5.60 1.76 -36.85
CA CYS A 298 -5.90 2.29 -38.17
C CYS A 298 -4.75 1.98 -39.13
N PRO A 299 -4.99 1.37 -40.30
CA PRO A 299 -3.91 1.02 -41.24
C PRO A 299 -3.12 2.24 -41.73
N LYS A 300 -3.77 3.42 -41.81
CA LYS A 300 -3.17 4.69 -42.27
C LYS A 300 -2.42 5.46 -41.18
N CYS A 301 -3.02 5.67 -40.00
CA CYS A 301 -2.43 6.52 -38.95
C CYS A 301 -2.02 5.78 -37.67
N LYS A 302 -2.24 4.46 -37.61
CA LYS A 302 -1.94 3.56 -36.47
C LYS A 302 -2.65 3.86 -35.15
N ARG A 303 -3.53 4.88 -35.08
CA ARG A 303 -4.38 5.14 -33.91
C ARG A 303 -5.24 3.91 -33.57
N PRO A 304 -5.30 3.46 -32.30
CA PRO A 304 -6.16 2.34 -31.89
C PRO A 304 -7.64 2.71 -32.06
N ILE A 305 -8.42 1.81 -32.65
CA ILE A 305 -9.85 1.98 -32.90
C ILE A 305 -10.60 0.81 -32.26
N GLU A 306 -11.55 1.11 -31.38
CA GLU A 306 -12.50 0.15 -30.80
C GLU A 306 -13.65 -0.14 -31.79
N LYS A 307 -14.14 -1.38 -31.81
CA LYS A 307 -15.25 -1.78 -32.68
C LYS A 307 -16.57 -1.27 -32.14
N ASN A 308 -17.22 -0.35 -32.86
CA ASN A 308 -18.64 -0.04 -32.68
C ASN A 308 -19.50 -1.23 -33.15
N GLN A 309 -20.48 -1.65 -32.34
CA GLN A 309 -21.23 -2.88 -32.57
C GLN A 309 -21.88 -2.93 -33.97
N GLY A 310 -21.70 -4.06 -34.67
CA GLY A 310 -22.53 -4.47 -35.81
C GLY A 310 -21.99 -4.24 -37.24
N CYS A 311 -21.05 -3.31 -37.48
CA CYS A 311 -20.56 -3.01 -38.83
C CYS A 311 -19.08 -3.39 -39.05
N MET A 312 -18.73 -3.98 -40.21
CA MET A 312 -17.33 -4.25 -40.58
C MET A 312 -16.65 -3.06 -41.26
N HIS A 313 -17.42 -2.03 -41.65
CA HIS A 313 -16.92 -0.77 -42.17
C HIS A 313 -16.57 0.18 -41.04
N ILE A 314 -15.30 0.58 -40.97
CA ILE A 314 -14.79 1.45 -39.92
C ILE A 314 -14.20 2.71 -40.54
N THR A 315 -14.70 3.87 -40.10
CA THR A 315 -14.15 5.18 -40.45
C THR A 315 -13.30 5.70 -39.29
N CYS A 316 -12.00 5.91 -39.51
CA CYS A 316 -11.11 6.45 -38.50
C CYS A 316 -11.51 7.88 -38.10
N THR A 317 -11.47 8.18 -36.80
CA THR A 317 -11.78 9.51 -36.28
C THR A 317 -10.86 10.61 -36.84
N PRO A 318 -11.34 11.86 -36.95
CA PRO A 318 -10.52 12.99 -37.41
C PRO A 318 -9.21 13.14 -36.59
N PRO A 319 -8.11 13.59 -37.23
CA PRO A 319 -8.03 14.14 -38.59
C PRO A 319 -7.88 13.08 -39.71
N CYS A 320 -7.79 11.79 -39.40
CA CYS A 320 -7.42 10.76 -40.38
C CYS A 320 -8.53 10.41 -41.40
N LYS A 321 -9.78 10.22 -40.93
CA LYS A 321 -10.96 9.92 -41.76
C LYS A 321 -10.82 8.72 -42.73
N PHE A 322 -9.83 7.85 -42.55
CA PHE A 322 -9.62 6.70 -43.41
C PHE A 322 -10.69 5.63 -43.17
N GLU A 323 -11.27 5.13 -44.25
CA GLU A 323 -12.31 4.11 -44.25
C GLU A 323 -11.72 2.74 -44.59
N PHE A 324 -11.92 1.76 -43.74
CA PHE A 324 -11.31 0.44 -43.87
C PHE A 324 -12.19 -0.68 -43.32
N CYS A 325 -11.89 -1.91 -43.73
CA CYS A 325 -12.56 -3.10 -43.23
C CYS A 325 -11.93 -3.58 -41.90
N TRP A 326 -12.76 -3.81 -40.88
CA TRP A 326 -12.33 -4.27 -39.56
C TRP A 326 -11.62 -5.63 -39.58
N LEU A 327 -11.96 -6.51 -40.52
CA LEU A 327 -11.41 -7.87 -40.58
C LEU A 327 -10.01 -7.88 -41.16
N CYS A 328 -9.84 -7.35 -42.37
CA CYS A 328 -8.57 -7.42 -43.13
C CYS A 328 -7.71 -6.16 -43.05
N LEU A 329 -8.18 -5.09 -42.41
CA LEU A 329 -7.52 -3.78 -42.31
C LEU A 329 -7.19 -3.12 -43.67
N GLY A 330 -7.79 -3.60 -44.77
CA GLY A 330 -7.68 -3.02 -46.10
C GLY A 330 -8.66 -1.86 -46.33
N ALA A 331 -8.39 -1.01 -47.32
CA ALA A 331 -9.24 0.13 -47.68
C ALA A 331 -10.68 -0.32 -47.98
N TRP A 332 -11.67 0.42 -47.50
CA TRP A 332 -13.08 0.08 -47.72
C TRP A 332 -13.47 0.21 -49.20
N SER A 333 -12.82 1.13 -49.93
CA SER A 333 -12.97 1.27 -51.40
C SER A 333 -12.71 -0.02 -52.18
N ASP A 334 -11.90 -0.92 -51.61
CA ASP A 334 -11.51 -2.18 -52.25
C ASP A 334 -12.52 -3.31 -51.96
N HIS A 335 -13.57 -3.06 -51.16
CA HIS A 335 -14.61 -4.02 -50.79
C HIS A 335 -15.86 -3.82 -51.64
N GLY A 336 -16.36 -4.90 -52.25
CA GLY A 336 -17.54 -4.90 -53.12
C GLY A 336 -17.94 -6.31 -53.56
N GLU A 337 -18.68 -6.47 -54.67
CA GLU A 337 -19.11 -7.78 -55.18
C GLU A 337 -17.94 -8.75 -55.43
N ARG A 338 -16.78 -8.23 -55.84
CA ARG A 338 -15.54 -9.00 -56.10
C ARG A 338 -14.88 -9.60 -54.85
N THR A 339 -15.25 -9.18 -53.64
CA THR A 339 -14.60 -9.62 -52.38
C THR A 339 -15.51 -10.50 -51.50
N GLY A 340 -16.63 -11.00 -52.03
CA GLY A 340 -17.60 -11.81 -51.28
C GLY A 340 -18.85 -11.05 -50.82
N GLY A 341 -19.04 -9.81 -51.29
CA GLY A 341 -20.13 -8.92 -50.89
C GLY A 341 -19.71 -7.90 -49.82
N PHE A 342 -20.60 -6.95 -49.49
CA PHE A 342 -20.32 -5.90 -48.50
C PHE A 342 -20.19 -6.42 -47.06
N TYR A 343 -20.62 -7.66 -46.80
CA TYR A 343 -20.65 -8.28 -45.48
C TYR A 343 -19.72 -9.50 -45.31
N ALA A 344 -19.06 -9.96 -46.39
CA ALA A 344 -18.10 -11.05 -46.37
C ALA A 344 -16.77 -10.60 -47.00
N CYS A 345 -15.63 -11.04 -46.44
CA CYS A 345 -14.31 -10.58 -46.83
C CYS A 345 -13.43 -11.77 -47.25
N ASN A 346 -13.44 -12.11 -48.54
CA ASN A 346 -12.65 -13.21 -49.11
C ASN A 346 -11.14 -13.00 -48.88
N ARG A 347 -10.67 -11.74 -48.88
CA ARG A 347 -9.28 -11.37 -48.55
C ARG A 347 -8.87 -11.77 -47.14
N TYR A 348 -9.79 -11.66 -46.17
CA TYR A 348 -9.57 -12.14 -44.81
C TYR A 348 -9.55 -13.67 -44.74
N GLU A 349 -10.43 -14.33 -45.48
CA GLU A 349 -10.50 -15.80 -45.54
C GLU A 349 -9.23 -16.41 -46.18
N THR A 350 -8.72 -15.84 -47.27
CA THR A 350 -7.44 -16.26 -47.88
C THR A 350 -6.25 -16.01 -46.94
N ALA A 351 -6.17 -14.83 -46.32
CA ALA A 351 -5.08 -14.51 -45.39
C ALA A 351 -5.13 -15.34 -44.08
N LYS A 352 -6.32 -15.83 -43.68
CA LYS A 352 -6.52 -16.80 -42.60
C LYS A 352 -6.07 -18.21 -43.00
N GLN A 353 -6.32 -18.63 -44.25
CA GLN A 353 -5.86 -19.92 -44.78
C GLN A 353 -4.34 -19.97 -44.99
N GLU A 354 -3.70 -18.82 -45.25
CA GLU A 354 -2.25 -18.66 -45.41
C GLU A 354 -1.49 -18.45 -44.08
N GLY A 355 -2.17 -18.43 -42.94
CA GLY A 355 -1.56 -18.31 -41.60
C GLY A 355 -1.00 -16.91 -41.24
N VAL A 356 -1.17 -15.90 -42.10
CA VAL A 356 -0.61 -14.55 -41.93
C VAL A 356 -1.24 -13.78 -40.75
N TYR A 357 -2.48 -14.12 -40.39
CA TYR A 357 -3.20 -13.52 -39.26
C TYR A 357 -3.04 -14.26 -37.94
N ASP A 358 -2.50 -15.48 -37.94
CA ASP A 358 -2.52 -16.36 -36.76
C ASP A 358 -1.73 -15.78 -35.60
N GLU A 359 -0.56 -15.20 -35.83
CA GLU A 359 0.28 -14.67 -34.74
C GLU A 359 -0.21 -13.33 -34.18
N ALA A 360 -0.87 -12.49 -34.97
CA ALA A 360 -1.47 -11.25 -34.49
C ALA A 360 -2.78 -11.51 -33.73
N GLU A 361 -3.59 -12.46 -34.20
CA GLU A 361 -4.82 -12.88 -33.51
C GLU A 361 -4.52 -13.66 -32.23
N LYS A 362 -3.53 -14.57 -32.24
CA LYS A 362 -3.04 -15.23 -31.03
C LYS A 362 -2.55 -14.22 -29.99
N ARG A 363 -1.81 -13.18 -30.40
CA ARG A 363 -1.39 -12.11 -29.48
C ARG A 363 -2.56 -11.33 -28.90
N ARG A 364 -3.60 -11.03 -29.69
CA ARG A 364 -4.83 -10.40 -29.21
C ARG A 364 -5.60 -11.30 -28.23
N GLU A 365 -5.75 -12.57 -28.57
CA GLU A 365 -6.43 -13.56 -27.72
C GLU A 365 -5.67 -13.80 -26.41
N MET A 366 -4.33 -13.89 -26.45
CA MET A 366 -3.50 -13.96 -25.24
C MET A 366 -3.62 -12.70 -24.39
N ALA A 367 -3.62 -11.51 -25.00
CA ALA A 367 -3.83 -10.25 -24.29
C ALA A 367 -5.22 -10.19 -23.64
N LYS A 368 -6.26 -10.63 -24.36
CA LYS A 368 -7.63 -10.73 -23.87
C LYS A 368 -7.74 -11.71 -22.71
N ASN A 369 -7.21 -12.92 -22.83
CA ASN A 369 -7.21 -13.92 -21.75
C ASN A 369 -6.43 -13.43 -20.51
N SER A 370 -5.29 -12.76 -20.71
CA SER A 370 -4.53 -12.13 -19.63
C SER A 370 -5.33 -11.04 -18.93
N LEU A 371 -6.03 -10.19 -19.68
CA LEU A 371 -6.86 -9.12 -19.16
C LEU A 371 -8.10 -9.65 -18.43
N GLU A 372 -8.78 -10.65 -18.98
CA GLU A 372 -9.92 -11.31 -18.36
C GLU A 372 -9.50 -11.97 -17.03
N ARG A 373 -8.37 -12.67 -17.03
CA ARG A 373 -7.79 -13.23 -15.81
C ARG A 373 -7.50 -12.12 -14.80
N TYR A 374 -6.79 -11.06 -15.19
CA TYR A 374 -6.52 -9.94 -14.28
C TYR A 374 -7.81 -9.33 -13.72
N THR A 375 -8.78 -9.02 -14.57
CA THR A 375 -10.07 -8.42 -14.20
C THR A 375 -10.80 -9.30 -13.17
N HIS A 376 -10.86 -10.61 -13.41
CA HIS A 376 -11.48 -11.57 -12.49
C HIS A 376 -10.93 -11.48 -11.06
N TYR A 377 -9.60 -11.46 -10.91
CA TYR A 377 -8.93 -11.40 -9.61
C TYR A 377 -8.97 -10.00 -9.00
N TYR A 378 -8.80 -8.95 -9.82
CA TYR A 378 -8.82 -7.56 -9.36
C TYR A 378 -10.19 -7.16 -8.81
N GLU A 379 -11.27 -7.47 -9.51
CA GLU A 379 -12.63 -7.14 -9.06
C GLU A 379 -12.92 -7.76 -7.68
N ARG A 380 -12.49 -9.00 -7.44
CA ARG A 380 -12.70 -9.71 -6.18
C ARG A 380 -11.81 -9.21 -5.06
N TRP A 381 -10.56 -8.86 -5.37
CA TRP A 381 -9.65 -8.17 -4.46
C TRP A 381 -10.23 -6.82 -4.00
N ALA A 382 -10.68 -6.00 -4.95
CA ALA A 382 -11.25 -4.67 -4.68
C ALA A 382 -12.60 -4.77 -3.95
N THR A 383 -13.44 -5.73 -4.32
CA THR A 383 -14.72 -5.98 -3.65
C THR A 383 -14.52 -6.35 -2.20
N ASN A 384 -13.59 -7.27 -1.89
CA ASN A 384 -13.31 -7.64 -0.50
C ASN A 384 -12.76 -6.45 0.31
N GLN A 385 -11.97 -5.56 -0.31
CA GLN A 385 -11.55 -4.32 0.35
C GLN A 385 -12.75 -3.40 0.68
N SER A 386 -13.62 -3.15 -0.30
CA SER A 386 -14.82 -2.32 -0.11
C SER A 386 -15.77 -2.92 0.93
N SER A 387 -16.04 -4.23 0.84
CA SER A 387 -16.85 -4.96 1.82
C SER A 387 -16.25 -4.91 3.23
N ARG A 388 -14.92 -4.94 3.36
CA ARG A 388 -14.26 -4.77 4.65
C ARG A 388 -14.46 -3.36 5.23
N GLN A 389 -14.34 -2.33 4.40
CA GLN A 389 -14.58 -0.94 4.83
C GLN A 389 -16.02 -0.76 5.30
N LYS A 390 -16.99 -1.32 4.59
CA LYS A 390 -18.39 -1.34 5.03
C LYS A 390 -18.54 -2.08 6.37
N ALA A 391 -17.99 -3.28 6.50
CA ALA A 391 -18.06 -4.05 7.75
C ALA A 391 -17.39 -3.34 8.95
N LEU A 392 -16.33 -2.55 8.72
CA LEU A 392 -15.73 -1.70 9.75
C LEU A 392 -16.69 -0.58 10.20
N ALA A 393 -17.36 0.07 9.26
CA ALA A 393 -18.37 1.10 9.58
C ALA A 393 -19.56 0.48 10.33
N ASP A 394 -20.05 -0.68 9.87
CA ASP A 394 -21.14 -1.41 10.51
C ASP A 394 -20.74 -1.87 11.93
N LEU A 395 -19.50 -2.35 12.11
CA LEU A 395 -18.95 -2.67 13.44
C LEU A 395 -18.92 -1.45 14.36
N GLN A 396 -18.47 -0.29 13.87
CA GLN A 396 -18.43 0.94 14.66
C GLN A 396 -19.84 1.39 15.07
N GLN A 397 -20.80 1.34 14.14
CA GLN A 397 -22.20 1.63 14.43
C GLN A 397 -22.78 0.62 15.43
N MET A 398 -22.40 -0.66 15.28
CA MET A 398 -22.80 -1.72 16.19
C MET A 398 -22.33 -1.44 17.62
N GLN A 399 -21.07 -1.08 17.79
CA GLN A 399 -20.46 -0.79 19.09
C GLN A 399 -21.00 0.48 19.75
N THR A 400 -21.28 1.52 18.98
CA THR A 400 -21.62 2.85 19.53
C THR A 400 -23.12 3.09 19.72
N VAL A 401 -23.98 2.43 18.94
CA VAL A 401 -25.43 2.69 18.95
C VAL A 401 -26.23 1.42 19.21
N HIS A 402 -25.93 0.33 18.50
CA HIS A 402 -26.83 -0.81 18.49
C HIS A 402 -26.66 -1.75 19.69
N LEU A 403 -25.47 -1.81 20.31
CA LEU A 403 -25.26 -2.65 21.50
C LEU A 403 -26.08 -2.18 22.70
N GLU A 404 -26.05 -0.87 22.99
CA GLU A 404 -26.86 -0.27 24.06
C GLU A 404 -28.36 -0.51 23.80
N LYS A 405 -28.82 -0.22 22.58
CA LYS A 405 -30.22 -0.48 22.18
C LYS A 405 -30.63 -1.94 22.36
N LEU A 406 -29.78 -2.89 21.96
CA LEU A 406 -30.05 -4.33 22.13
C LEU A 406 -30.03 -4.74 23.60
N SER A 407 -29.14 -4.17 24.41
CA SER A 407 -29.06 -4.39 25.85
C SER A 407 -30.39 -4.05 26.51
N ASP A 408 -30.98 -2.90 26.14
CA ASP A 408 -32.28 -2.46 26.64
C ASP A 408 -33.42 -3.37 26.20
N ILE A 409 -33.53 -3.62 24.88
CA ILE A 409 -34.63 -4.43 24.32
C ILE A 409 -34.61 -5.86 24.87
N GLN A 410 -33.44 -6.48 24.97
CA GLN A 410 -33.30 -7.87 25.43
C GLN A 410 -33.15 -8.00 26.94
N CYS A 411 -33.03 -6.88 27.67
CA CYS A 411 -32.77 -6.84 29.10
C CYS A 411 -31.53 -7.67 29.49
N GLN A 412 -30.44 -7.53 28.73
CA GLN A 412 -29.17 -8.24 28.96
C GLN A 412 -28.02 -7.22 28.99
N PRO A 413 -27.07 -7.34 29.92
CA PRO A 413 -25.95 -6.39 29.99
C PRO A 413 -25.07 -6.48 28.73
N GLU A 414 -24.47 -5.37 28.30
CA GLU A 414 -23.60 -5.33 27.11
C GLU A 414 -22.45 -6.35 27.14
N SER A 415 -21.95 -6.69 28.33
CA SER A 415 -20.91 -7.72 28.51
C SER A 415 -21.33 -9.08 27.96
N GLN A 416 -22.63 -9.36 27.95
CA GLN A 416 -23.23 -10.57 27.39
C GLN A 416 -23.42 -10.48 25.86
N LEU A 417 -23.36 -9.30 25.26
CA LEU A 417 -23.57 -9.08 23.82
C LEU A 417 -22.27 -9.08 23.00
N LYS A 418 -21.11 -9.27 23.64
CA LYS A 418 -19.78 -9.26 22.99
C LYS A 418 -19.64 -10.21 21.80
N PHE A 419 -20.40 -11.30 21.77
CA PHE A 419 -20.41 -12.26 20.65
C PHE A 419 -20.77 -11.60 19.31
N ILE A 420 -21.55 -10.51 19.31
CA ILE A 420 -21.90 -9.74 18.11
C ILE A 420 -20.66 -8.98 17.61
N THR A 421 -19.94 -8.31 18.51
CA THR A 421 -18.70 -7.61 18.18
C THR A 421 -17.62 -8.58 17.69
N GLU A 422 -17.50 -9.75 18.31
CA GLU A 422 -16.59 -10.82 17.88
C GLU A 422 -16.92 -11.31 16.46
N ALA A 423 -18.21 -11.47 16.13
CA ALA A 423 -18.66 -11.84 14.79
C ALA A 423 -18.27 -10.79 13.74
N TRP A 424 -18.47 -9.50 14.02
CA TRP A 424 -18.08 -8.42 13.12
C TRP A 424 -16.57 -8.30 12.94
N LEU A 425 -15.80 -8.42 14.02
CA LEU A 425 -14.34 -8.46 13.94
C LEU A 425 -13.85 -9.64 13.10
N GLN A 426 -14.48 -10.80 13.26
CA GLN A 426 -14.21 -11.98 12.44
C GLN A 426 -14.51 -11.72 10.96
N ILE A 427 -15.63 -11.07 10.64
CA ILE A 427 -16.00 -10.70 9.26
C ILE A 427 -14.95 -9.76 8.65
N VAL A 428 -14.57 -8.69 9.37
CA VAL A 428 -13.58 -7.71 8.92
C VAL A 428 -12.25 -8.38 8.58
N GLU A 429 -11.79 -9.28 9.44
CA GLU A 429 -10.53 -9.99 9.26
C GLU A 429 -10.59 -11.02 8.13
N CYS A 430 -11.70 -11.76 8.02
CA CYS A 430 -11.94 -12.68 6.92
C CYS A 430 -11.92 -11.97 5.55
N ARG A 431 -12.52 -10.78 5.44
CA ARG A 431 -12.46 -9.96 4.21
C ARG A 431 -11.03 -9.53 3.87
N ARG A 432 -10.22 -9.19 4.87
CA ARG A 432 -8.78 -8.89 4.67
C ARG A 432 -8.04 -10.09 4.11
N VAL A 433 -8.24 -11.28 4.69
CA VAL A 433 -7.58 -12.51 4.23
C VAL A 433 -8.02 -12.85 2.79
N LEU A 434 -9.32 -12.81 2.48
CA LEU A 434 -9.81 -13.10 1.13
C LEU A 434 -9.29 -12.12 0.09
N LYS A 435 -9.24 -10.82 0.42
CA LYS A 435 -8.61 -9.83 -0.46
C LYS A 435 -7.24 -10.31 -0.90
N TRP A 436 -6.38 -10.69 0.04
CA TRP A 436 -5.03 -11.15 -0.28
C TRP A 436 -4.98 -12.53 -0.92
N THR A 437 -5.90 -13.46 -0.61
CA THR A 437 -5.92 -14.76 -1.29
C THR A 437 -6.19 -14.64 -2.78
N TYR A 438 -6.94 -13.62 -3.24
CA TYR A 438 -7.09 -13.34 -4.67
C TYR A 438 -5.79 -12.88 -5.33
N ALA A 439 -4.98 -12.06 -4.65
CA ALA A 439 -3.64 -11.72 -5.16
C ALA A 439 -2.74 -12.97 -5.25
N TYR A 440 -2.81 -13.85 -4.25
CA TYR A 440 -2.11 -15.15 -4.25
C TYR A 440 -2.56 -16.04 -5.42
N GLY A 441 -3.87 -16.25 -5.58
CA GLY A 441 -4.44 -17.09 -6.64
C GLY A 441 -4.08 -16.58 -8.04
N TYR A 442 -3.99 -15.27 -8.24
CA TYR A 442 -3.54 -14.71 -9.52
C TYR A 442 -2.12 -15.16 -9.90
N TYR A 443 -1.20 -15.22 -8.93
CA TYR A 443 0.19 -15.62 -9.16
C TYR A 443 0.45 -17.12 -8.96
N LEU A 444 -0.57 -17.90 -8.59
CA LEU A 444 -0.46 -19.35 -8.51
C LEU A 444 -0.22 -19.93 -9.92
N SER A 445 0.79 -20.82 -10.01
CA SER A 445 1.24 -21.39 -11.28
C SER A 445 0.15 -22.24 -11.94
N GLU A 446 -0.10 -22.02 -13.24
CA GLU A 446 -1.04 -22.84 -14.02
C GLU A 446 -0.60 -24.31 -14.14
N HIS A 447 0.70 -24.58 -13.97
CA HIS A 447 1.26 -25.92 -14.08
C HIS A 447 1.04 -26.77 -12.81
N GLU A 448 0.71 -26.15 -11.67
CA GLU A 448 0.49 -26.83 -10.39
C GLU A 448 -1.01 -27.14 -10.18
N HIS A 449 -1.58 -27.97 -11.05
CA HIS A 449 -3.03 -28.23 -11.09
C HIS A 449 -3.63 -28.68 -9.75
N ALA A 450 -2.94 -29.57 -9.01
CA ALA A 450 -3.41 -30.07 -7.72
C ALA A 450 -3.47 -28.95 -6.66
N LYS A 451 -2.44 -28.10 -6.59
CA LYS A 451 -2.39 -26.94 -5.67
C LYS A 451 -3.50 -25.96 -5.99
N ARG A 452 -3.73 -25.67 -7.28
CA ARG A 452 -4.82 -24.79 -7.71
C ARG A 452 -6.19 -25.31 -7.27
N LEU A 453 -6.51 -26.57 -7.54
CA LEU A 453 -7.80 -27.15 -7.13
C LEU A 453 -7.97 -27.13 -5.60
N PHE A 454 -6.91 -27.45 -4.86
CA PHE A 454 -6.95 -27.44 -3.41
C PHE A 454 -7.13 -26.03 -2.84
N PHE A 455 -6.42 -25.04 -3.40
CA PHE A 455 -6.60 -23.63 -3.08
C PHE A 455 -8.03 -23.15 -3.36
N GLU A 456 -8.56 -23.42 -4.55
CA GLU A 456 -9.92 -23.02 -4.95
C GLU A 456 -10.98 -23.65 -4.03
N TYR A 457 -10.79 -24.91 -3.63
CA TYR A 457 -11.65 -25.58 -2.65
C TYR A 457 -11.63 -24.88 -1.28
N LEU A 458 -10.44 -24.65 -0.72
CA LEU A 458 -10.29 -23.98 0.58
C LEU A 458 -10.84 -22.55 0.57
N GLN A 459 -10.57 -21.80 -0.51
CA GLN A 459 -11.07 -20.45 -0.69
C GLN A 459 -12.61 -20.45 -0.77
N GLY A 460 -13.20 -21.38 -1.54
CA GLY A 460 -14.64 -21.50 -1.68
C GLY A 460 -15.35 -21.82 -0.36
N GLU A 461 -14.80 -22.73 0.45
CA GLU A 461 -15.34 -23.04 1.79
C GLU A 461 -15.29 -21.82 2.73
N ALA A 462 -14.15 -21.09 2.71
CA ALA A 462 -13.98 -19.88 3.50
C ALA A 462 -14.96 -18.77 3.09
N GLU A 463 -15.16 -18.55 1.79
CA GLU A 463 -16.11 -17.58 1.26
C GLU A 463 -17.54 -17.92 1.63
N ALA A 464 -17.96 -19.17 1.43
CA ALA A 464 -19.30 -19.62 1.78
C ALA A 464 -19.56 -19.53 3.30
N GLY A 465 -18.55 -19.79 4.13
CA GLY A 465 -18.60 -19.56 5.57
C GLY A 465 -18.76 -18.08 5.94
N LEU A 466 -17.97 -17.20 5.30
CA LEU A 466 -18.01 -15.77 5.53
C LEU A 466 -19.36 -15.16 5.15
N GLU A 467 -19.92 -15.49 3.99
CA GLU A 467 -21.20 -14.90 3.56
C GLU A 467 -22.35 -15.32 4.48
N ARG A 468 -22.36 -16.58 4.96
CA ARG A 468 -23.35 -17.03 5.96
C ARG A 468 -23.24 -16.27 7.27
N LEU A 469 -22.02 -16.09 7.78
CA LEU A 469 -21.76 -15.33 9.00
C LEU A 469 -22.18 -13.86 8.82
N HIS A 470 -21.78 -13.24 7.71
CA HIS A 470 -22.09 -11.85 7.41
C HIS A 470 -23.59 -11.62 7.27
N GLN A 471 -24.30 -12.49 6.56
CA GLN A 471 -25.75 -12.42 6.45
C GLN A 471 -26.46 -12.53 7.80
N CYS A 472 -25.99 -13.42 8.69
CA CYS A 472 -26.55 -13.56 10.03
C CYS A 472 -26.32 -12.29 10.87
N ALA A 473 -25.11 -11.74 10.84
CA ALA A 473 -24.75 -10.51 11.57
C ALA A 473 -25.44 -9.25 11.03
N GLU A 474 -25.60 -9.13 9.70
CA GLU A 474 -26.16 -7.94 9.05
C GLU A 474 -27.69 -7.95 9.01
N LYS A 475 -28.29 -9.07 8.59
CA LYS A 475 -29.73 -9.14 8.28
C LYS A 475 -30.55 -9.79 9.39
N GLU A 476 -30.13 -10.93 9.90
CA GLU A 476 -30.93 -11.65 10.91
C GLU A 476 -30.93 -10.91 12.26
N LEU A 477 -29.83 -10.22 12.59
CA LEU A 477 -29.76 -9.36 13.78
C LEU A 477 -30.82 -8.25 13.79
N GLN A 478 -31.21 -7.74 12.61
CA GLN A 478 -32.17 -6.62 12.50
C GLN A 478 -33.53 -6.95 13.09
N VAL A 479 -33.93 -8.23 13.08
CA VAL A 479 -35.19 -8.67 13.68
C VAL A 479 -35.23 -8.33 15.18
N TYR A 480 -34.09 -8.48 15.86
CA TYR A 480 -33.98 -8.23 17.30
C TYR A 480 -33.74 -6.75 17.62
N LEU A 481 -33.10 -6.01 16.71
CA LEU A 481 -32.91 -4.55 16.83
C LEU A 481 -34.22 -3.76 16.66
N ASN A 482 -35.18 -4.33 15.94
CA ASN A 482 -36.47 -3.71 15.65
C ASN A 482 -37.62 -4.32 16.47
N ALA A 483 -37.31 -5.23 17.41
CA ALA A 483 -38.30 -5.84 18.28
C ALA A 483 -38.82 -4.82 19.32
N GLU A 484 -40.09 -4.94 19.68
CA GLU A 484 -40.73 -4.10 20.71
C GLU A 484 -40.40 -4.55 22.15
N GLY A 485 -39.73 -5.70 22.32
CA GLY A 485 -39.34 -6.23 23.62
C GLY A 485 -38.47 -7.49 23.53
N PRO A 486 -38.16 -8.12 24.68
CA PRO A 486 -37.27 -9.27 24.73
C PRO A 486 -37.81 -10.45 23.92
N SER A 487 -36.96 -11.06 23.10
CA SER A 487 -37.33 -12.23 22.30
C SER A 487 -36.80 -13.51 22.95
N LYS A 488 -37.65 -14.54 23.01
CA LYS A 488 -37.25 -15.87 23.48
C LYS A 488 -36.23 -16.53 22.53
N ASP A 489 -36.29 -16.18 21.25
CA ASP A 489 -35.44 -16.74 20.20
C ASP A 489 -34.04 -16.08 20.17
N PHE A 490 -33.82 -15.01 20.95
CA PHE A 490 -32.54 -14.30 20.96
C PHE A 490 -31.37 -15.18 21.42
N ASN A 491 -31.61 -16.12 22.35
CA ASN A 491 -30.60 -17.09 22.77
C ASN A 491 -30.26 -18.11 21.68
N GLU A 492 -31.23 -18.49 20.84
CA GLU A 492 -30.99 -19.34 19.67
C GLU A 492 -30.15 -18.57 18.64
N PHE A 493 -30.48 -17.31 18.38
CA PHE A 493 -29.70 -16.42 17.52
C PHE A 493 -28.25 -16.27 18.03
N ARG A 494 -28.06 -16.05 19.34
CA ARG A 494 -26.74 -15.99 19.96
C ARG A 494 -25.92 -17.24 19.68
N THR A 495 -26.52 -18.42 19.90
CA THR A 495 -25.87 -19.71 19.68
C THR A 495 -25.51 -19.89 18.20
N LYS A 496 -26.43 -19.52 17.30
CA LYS A 496 -26.22 -19.56 15.85
C LYS A 496 -25.09 -18.63 15.41
N LEU A 497 -25.09 -17.37 15.85
CA LEU A 497 -24.08 -16.38 15.45
C LEU A 497 -22.70 -16.80 15.95
N ALA A 498 -22.58 -17.16 17.24
CA ALA A 498 -21.31 -17.61 17.81
C ALA A 498 -20.79 -18.90 17.13
N GLY A 499 -21.70 -19.84 16.82
CA GLY A 499 -21.37 -21.05 16.06
C GLY A 499 -20.85 -20.74 14.66
N LEU A 500 -21.53 -19.87 13.91
CA LEU A 500 -21.06 -19.41 12.59
C LEU A 500 -19.72 -18.69 12.69
N THR A 501 -19.51 -17.84 13.71
CA THR A 501 -18.23 -17.17 13.94
C THR A 501 -17.09 -18.17 14.12
N SER A 502 -17.30 -19.20 14.94
CA SER A 502 -16.30 -20.25 15.17
C SER A 502 -16.02 -21.10 13.93
N VAL A 503 -17.07 -21.49 13.20
CA VAL A 503 -16.93 -22.31 11.99
C VAL A 503 -16.21 -21.53 10.89
N THR A 504 -16.58 -20.27 10.67
CA THR A 504 -15.90 -19.38 9.72
C THR A 504 -14.44 -19.18 10.12
N ARG A 505 -14.13 -18.98 11.40
CA ARG A 505 -12.75 -18.92 11.89
C ARG A 505 -11.95 -20.15 11.44
N ASN A 506 -12.47 -21.35 11.69
CA ASN A 506 -11.78 -22.60 11.34
C ASN A 506 -11.51 -22.73 9.83
N TYR A 507 -12.45 -22.33 8.96
CA TYR A 507 -12.22 -22.33 7.51
C TYR A 507 -11.05 -21.42 7.13
N PHE A 508 -10.99 -20.22 7.74
CA PHE A 508 -9.92 -19.27 7.49
C PHE A 508 -8.58 -19.71 8.09
N GLU A 509 -8.53 -20.33 9.26
CA GLU A 509 -7.30 -20.91 9.81
C GLU A 509 -6.73 -21.99 8.91
N ASN A 510 -7.59 -22.88 8.40
CA ASN A 510 -7.20 -23.92 7.46
C ASN A 510 -6.66 -23.33 6.15
N LEU A 511 -7.33 -22.32 5.60
CA LEU A 511 -6.88 -21.60 4.41
C LEU A 511 -5.51 -20.95 4.65
N VAL A 512 -5.39 -20.13 5.71
CA VAL A 512 -4.14 -19.44 6.08
C VAL A 512 -2.99 -20.43 6.23
N ARG A 513 -3.19 -21.51 7.00
CA ARG A 513 -2.16 -22.54 7.22
C ARG A 513 -1.73 -23.21 5.92
N ALA A 514 -2.68 -23.54 5.04
CA ALA A 514 -2.38 -24.17 3.76
C ALA A 514 -1.58 -23.24 2.84
N LEU A 515 -1.90 -21.94 2.80
CA LEU A 515 -1.16 -20.94 2.02
C LEU A 515 0.25 -20.72 2.58
N GLU A 516 0.41 -20.62 3.91
CA GLU A 516 1.70 -20.44 4.57
C GLU A 516 2.65 -21.63 4.35
N ASN A 517 2.11 -22.85 4.26
CA ASN A 517 2.88 -24.05 3.90
C ASN A 517 3.06 -24.24 2.37
N GLY A 518 2.62 -23.28 1.55
CA GLY A 518 2.79 -23.37 0.10
C GLY A 518 1.97 -24.47 -0.57
N LEU A 519 0.84 -24.86 0.04
CA LEU A 519 -0.07 -25.92 -0.42
C LEU A 519 0.62 -27.29 -0.57
N SER A 520 1.58 -27.59 0.30
CA SER A 520 2.35 -28.84 0.28
C SER A 520 1.51 -30.10 0.51
N ASP A 521 0.28 -29.95 1.04
CA ASP A 521 -0.63 -31.07 1.34
C ASP A 521 -1.03 -31.90 0.11
N VAL A 522 -0.84 -31.34 -1.09
CA VAL A 522 -1.14 -32.00 -2.37
C VAL A 522 0.09 -32.28 -3.22
N ASP A 523 1.29 -32.14 -2.66
CA ASP A 523 2.53 -32.51 -3.35
C ASP A 523 2.63 -34.04 -3.48
N SER A 524 2.58 -34.51 -4.73
CA SER A 524 2.69 -35.93 -5.09
C SER A 524 4.12 -36.46 -4.94
N HIS A 525 4.68 -36.48 -3.74
CA HIS A 525 5.85 -37.28 -3.39
C HIS A 525 5.80 -37.72 -1.92
N GLY A 526 5.07 -38.81 -1.67
CA GLY A 526 4.97 -39.43 -0.36
C GLY A 526 4.18 -40.72 -0.39
N ALA A 527 4.70 -41.73 -1.10
CA ALA A 527 4.21 -43.09 -1.00
C ALA A 527 4.17 -43.53 0.49
N CYS A 528 2.99 -43.95 0.93
CA CYS A 528 2.75 -45.01 1.91
C CYS A 528 3.84 -45.19 2.99
N SER A 529 3.73 -44.47 4.12
CA SER A 529 4.29 -44.98 5.38
C SER A 529 3.19 -45.76 6.10
N ARG A 530 3.18 -47.08 5.82
CA ARG A 530 2.53 -48.06 6.69
C ARG A 530 3.13 -47.94 8.09
N THR A 531 2.22 -47.95 9.05
CA THR A 531 2.47 -48.24 10.46
C THR A 531 3.28 -49.53 10.61
N THR A 532 4.47 -49.42 11.20
CA THR A 532 5.14 -50.55 11.86
C THR A 532 5.73 -50.08 13.18
N SER A 533 5.04 -50.45 14.26
CA SER A 533 5.60 -50.52 15.60
C SER A 533 6.72 -51.57 15.66
N SER A 534 7.89 -51.23 16.21
CA SER A 534 8.57 -52.04 17.24
C SER A 534 9.98 -51.51 17.61
N LYS A 535 10.13 -51.29 18.93
CA LYS A 535 11.26 -51.64 19.83
C LYS A 535 12.70 -51.22 19.48
N SER A 536 13.17 -50.26 20.31
CA SER A 536 14.40 -50.26 21.15
C SER A 536 15.58 -51.19 20.81
N LEU A 537 16.78 -50.56 20.81
CA LEU A 537 18.15 -50.96 21.24
C LEU A 537 19.11 -50.21 20.28
N GLY A 538 20.18 -49.51 20.63
CA GLY A 538 21.10 -49.54 21.77
C GLY A 538 22.53 -49.48 21.20
N GLY A 539 23.26 -48.38 21.43
CA GLY A 539 24.73 -48.33 21.44
C GLY A 539 25.49 -47.99 20.14
N GLY A 540 26.53 -47.14 20.25
CA GLY A 540 27.72 -47.20 19.39
C GLY A 540 28.28 -45.86 18.86
N SER A 541 29.21 -45.24 19.61
CA SER A 541 30.10 -44.17 19.16
C SER A 541 31.08 -44.63 18.06
N SER A 542 31.42 -43.75 17.10
CA SER A 542 32.82 -43.55 16.68
C SER A 542 33.06 -42.29 15.82
N LYS A 543 34.12 -41.58 16.22
CA LYS A 543 34.83 -40.40 15.67
C LYS A 543 35.09 -40.39 14.15
N GLY A 544 35.25 -39.17 13.60
CA GLY A 544 36.48 -38.83 12.87
C GLY A 544 36.40 -37.85 11.68
N ARG A 545 37.05 -36.68 11.86
CA ARG A 545 37.69 -35.77 10.86
C ARG A 545 36.76 -35.11 9.81
N GLY A 546 36.81 -33.81 9.52
CA GLY A 546 37.90 -32.84 9.56
C GLY A 546 38.13 -32.33 8.13
N GLY A 547 37.72 -31.10 7.81
CA GLY A 547 37.92 -30.51 6.49
C GLY A 547 37.44 -29.06 6.39
N ARG A 548 38.38 -28.12 6.60
CA ARG A 548 38.24 -26.68 6.33
C ARG A 548 38.17 -26.43 4.81
N GLY A 549 37.23 -25.59 4.38
CA GLY A 549 37.20 -25.02 3.03
C GLY A 549 36.72 -23.56 3.07
N LYS A 550 37.61 -22.63 2.75
CA LYS A 550 37.40 -21.17 2.61
C LYS A 550 36.31 -20.86 1.58
N GLY A 551 35.44 -19.89 1.88
CA GLY A 551 34.54 -19.25 0.91
C GLY A 551 34.50 -17.75 1.17
N THR A 552 35.03 -17.00 0.21
CA THR A 552 35.31 -15.56 0.20
C THR A 552 34.06 -14.67 0.20
N THR A 553 34.12 -13.60 0.99
CA THR A 553 33.24 -12.43 0.95
C THR A 553 33.51 -11.57 -0.29
N SER A 554 32.46 -11.23 -1.05
CA SER A 554 32.48 -10.10 -1.99
C SER A 554 31.35 -9.13 -1.67
N LYS A 555 31.74 -8.01 -1.06
CA LYS A 555 30.96 -6.77 -0.97
C LYS A 555 30.90 -6.16 -2.37
N SER A 556 29.73 -5.68 -2.78
CA SER A 556 29.62 -4.75 -3.91
C SER A 556 28.74 -3.57 -3.49
N SER A 557 29.42 -2.44 -3.28
CA SER A 557 28.91 -1.08 -3.19
C SER A 557 28.21 -0.66 -4.48
N SER A 558 27.00 -0.12 -4.39
CA SER A 558 26.30 0.51 -5.52
C SER A 558 26.31 2.03 -5.37
N SER A 559 27.17 2.66 -6.17
CA SER A 559 27.22 4.11 -6.40
C SER A 559 26.16 4.52 -7.42
N SER A 560 25.42 5.58 -7.11
CA SER A 560 24.45 6.24 -7.96
C SER A 560 25.07 6.85 -9.23
N ARG A 561 24.57 6.48 -10.41
CA ARG A 561 24.69 7.28 -11.65
C ARG A 561 23.42 7.13 -12.49
N ASN A 562 22.79 8.27 -12.79
CA ASN A 562 21.77 8.42 -13.83
C ASN A 562 22.32 7.98 -15.20
N ILE A 563 21.53 7.31 -16.04
CA ILE A 563 21.59 7.25 -17.52
C ILE A 563 20.43 6.37 -18.05
N ASP A 564 19.54 7.01 -18.79
CA ASP A 564 19.02 6.64 -20.13
C ASP A 564 18.03 5.46 -20.33
N ASP A 565 17.00 5.76 -21.13
CA ASP A 565 15.68 5.13 -21.23
C ASP A 565 15.64 3.95 -22.23
N SER A 566 16.55 2.98 -22.12
CA SER A 566 16.58 1.83 -23.07
C SER A 566 17.18 0.51 -22.54
N SER A 567 16.94 0.19 -21.26
CA SER A 567 17.55 -0.95 -20.56
C SER A 567 16.65 -2.20 -20.37
N HIS A 568 15.50 -2.29 -21.03
CA HIS A 568 14.54 -3.40 -20.86
C HIS A 568 14.19 -4.12 -22.18
N TRP A 569 13.86 -5.42 -22.10
CA TRP A 569 13.20 -6.17 -23.17
C TRP A 569 11.83 -6.67 -22.69
N SER A 570 10.80 -6.45 -23.50
CA SER A 570 9.46 -6.97 -23.22
C SER A 570 9.41 -8.44 -23.58
N CYS A 571 8.94 -9.28 -22.65
CA CYS A 571 8.81 -10.70 -22.96
C CYS A 571 7.65 -10.97 -23.92
N GLU A 572 7.92 -11.79 -24.93
CA GLU A 572 6.95 -12.11 -25.98
C GLU A 572 5.74 -12.91 -25.48
N HIS A 573 5.85 -13.55 -24.31
CA HIS A 573 4.79 -14.36 -23.71
C HIS A 573 3.96 -13.63 -22.65
N CYS A 574 4.60 -12.77 -21.85
CA CYS A 574 4.02 -12.16 -20.65
C CYS A 574 3.95 -10.62 -20.74
N THR A 575 4.50 -10.03 -21.82
CA THR A 575 4.72 -8.58 -22.09
C THR A 575 5.49 -7.79 -21.03
N PHE A 576 5.83 -8.43 -19.90
CA PHE A 576 6.61 -7.85 -18.82
C PHE A 576 7.96 -7.32 -19.32
N ALA A 577 8.28 -6.09 -18.91
CA ALA A 577 9.55 -5.43 -19.18
C ALA A 577 10.63 -6.02 -18.28
N ASN A 578 11.41 -6.94 -18.83
CA ASN A 578 12.55 -7.54 -18.15
C ASN A 578 13.79 -6.67 -18.31
N VAL A 579 14.64 -6.62 -17.29
CA VAL A 579 15.97 -6.02 -17.42
C VAL A 579 16.77 -6.72 -18.53
N LYS A 580 17.55 -5.98 -19.32
CA LYS A 580 18.33 -6.52 -20.47
C LYS A 580 19.26 -7.69 -20.11
N SER A 581 19.71 -7.76 -18.85
CA SER A 581 20.53 -8.85 -18.31
C SER A 581 19.77 -10.15 -18.04
N ALA A 582 18.43 -10.11 -17.93
CA ALA A 582 17.62 -11.31 -17.73
C ALA A 582 17.41 -12.05 -19.05
N THR A 583 17.73 -13.35 -19.08
CA THR A 583 17.49 -14.24 -20.22
C THR A 583 16.16 -14.97 -20.13
N ILE A 584 15.40 -14.76 -19.05
CA ILE A 584 14.14 -15.41 -18.72
C ILE A 584 13.16 -14.33 -18.20
N CYS A 585 11.91 -14.34 -18.66
CA CYS A 585 10.86 -13.47 -18.13
C CYS A 585 10.72 -13.71 -16.63
N GLN A 586 10.89 -12.66 -15.83
CA GLN A 586 10.76 -12.71 -14.37
C GLN A 586 9.33 -13.05 -13.92
N ILE A 587 8.34 -12.92 -14.81
CA ILE A 587 6.92 -13.19 -14.54
C ILE A 587 6.48 -14.59 -14.99
N CYS A 588 6.79 -15.02 -16.21
CA CYS A 588 6.30 -16.30 -16.75
C CYS A 588 7.38 -17.37 -16.90
N HIS A 589 8.62 -17.08 -16.51
CA HIS A 589 9.78 -17.97 -16.59
C HIS A 589 10.09 -18.51 -18.00
N LYS A 590 9.52 -17.91 -19.05
CA LYS A 590 9.86 -18.20 -20.44
C LYS A 590 11.13 -17.47 -20.85
N ARG A 591 12.00 -18.14 -21.61
CA ARG A 591 13.23 -17.52 -22.11
C ARG A 591 12.93 -16.39 -23.09
N ARG A 592 13.85 -15.43 -23.11
CA ARG A 592 13.90 -14.35 -24.10
C ARG A 592 13.96 -14.91 -25.52
#